data_AF-A0A2H5V9Y8-F1
#
_entry.id   AF-A0A2H5V9Y8-F1
#
_cell.length_a   1.000
_cell.length_b   1.000
_cell.length_c   1.000
_cell.angle_alpha   90.00
_cell.angle_beta   90.00
_cell.angle_gamma   90.00
#
_symmetry.space_group_name_H-M   'P 1'
#
loop_
_entity.id
_entity.type
_entity.pdbx_description
1 polymer ?
#
loop_
_entity_poly.entity_id
_entity_poly.type
_entity_poly.pdbx_seq_one_letter_code
_entity_poly.pdbx_strand_id
1 'polypeptide(L)'
;MENIIAVYCNSSNTTSKDINSQDIPRHVRNRLDTASNLFSRLARSHADDSVVRTIFFARSKDEAELYARLSSLPDARVEECINIEDMVKKVLATVGFYERRKDKAGKEMLNISTSKRVYFVLSNWQWQYIEPLLRLKDQQFRFFFEGALDERGVEEIEADRRMESVIKLKVENSIVDRFMGILASDLKG
;
A
#
# COMPACT_ATOMS: atom_id res chain seq x y z
N MET A 1 13.97 1.36 11.18
CA MET A 1 13.09 1.78 10.08
C MET A 1 12.32 0.55 9.67
N GLU A 2 10.99 0.62 9.65
CA GLU A 2 10.12 -0.50 9.30
C GLU A 2 9.68 -0.36 7.84
N ASN A 3 9.71 -1.46 7.09
CA ASN A 3 9.28 -1.51 5.71
C ASN A 3 8.02 -2.36 5.61
N ILE A 4 7.00 -1.86 4.93
CA ILE A 4 5.73 -2.55 4.73
C ILE A 4 5.51 -2.70 3.23
N ILE A 5 5.32 -3.93 2.78
CA ILE A 5 4.97 -4.27 1.40
C ILE A 5 3.48 -4.59 1.38
N ALA A 6 2.68 -3.69 0.81
CA ALA A 6 1.25 -3.88 0.64
C ALA A 6 0.97 -4.37 -0.78
N VAL A 7 0.54 -5.62 -0.92
CA VAL A 7 0.32 -6.25 -2.23
C VAL A 7 -1.17 -6.34 -2.52
N TYR A 8 -1.63 -5.58 -3.50
CA TYR A 8 -3.01 -5.68 -3.97
C TYR A 8 -3.13 -6.89 -4.89
N CYS A 9 -4.03 -7.82 -4.61
CA CYS A 9 -4.18 -9.06 -5.38
C CYS A 9 -5.58 -9.25 -5.98
N ASN A 10 -6.51 -8.31 -5.78
CA ASN A 10 -7.83 -8.40 -6.39
C ASN A 10 -7.75 -8.47 -7.92
N SER A 11 -8.69 -9.21 -8.49
CA SER A 11 -8.99 -9.27 -9.93
C SER A 11 -10.50 -9.43 -10.13
N SER A 12 -11.08 -8.78 -11.15
CA SER A 12 -12.48 -9.00 -11.54
C SER A 12 -12.79 -10.44 -11.92
N ASN A 13 -11.82 -11.13 -12.52
CA ASN A 13 -11.97 -12.46 -13.10
C ASN A 13 -11.75 -13.61 -12.10
N THR A 14 -11.33 -13.34 -10.86
CA THR A 14 -11.18 -14.38 -9.84
C THR A 14 -12.51 -14.55 -9.10
N THR A 15 -13.25 -15.61 -9.42
CA THR A 15 -14.37 -16.09 -8.62
C THR A 15 -13.88 -17.06 -7.55
N SER A 16 -14.38 -16.93 -6.32
CA SER A 16 -13.98 -17.75 -5.16
C SER A 16 -14.20 -19.27 -5.35
N LYS A 17 -14.93 -19.67 -6.39
CA LYS A 17 -15.26 -21.07 -6.69
C LYS A 17 -14.20 -21.79 -7.54
N ASP A 18 -13.24 -21.08 -8.13
CA ASP A 18 -12.32 -21.65 -9.13
C ASP A 18 -10.84 -21.60 -8.67
N ILE A 19 -10.59 -21.44 -7.38
CA ILE A 19 -9.23 -21.19 -6.87
C ILE A 19 -8.43 -22.52 -6.77
N ASN A 20 -7.86 -22.96 -7.89
CA ASN A 20 -6.70 -23.84 -7.93
C ASN A 20 -5.42 -23.02 -8.21
N SER A 21 -4.25 -23.46 -7.73
CA SER A 21 -2.99 -22.72 -7.91
C SER A 21 -2.58 -22.48 -9.37
N GLN A 22 -3.17 -23.22 -10.33
CA GLN A 22 -2.92 -23.05 -11.76
C GLN A 22 -3.69 -21.88 -12.38
N ASP A 23 -4.74 -21.38 -11.74
CA ASP A 23 -5.69 -20.42 -12.32
C ASP A 23 -5.42 -18.96 -11.92
N ILE A 24 -4.27 -18.67 -11.30
CA ILE A 24 -3.93 -17.30 -10.89
C ILE A 24 -3.74 -16.42 -12.12
N PRO A 25 -4.51 -15.32 -12.24
CA PRO A 25 -4.35 -14.41 -13.36
C PRO A 25 -2.92 -13.88 -13.46
N ARG A 26 -2.37 -13.83 -14.68
CA ARG A 26 -0.97 -13.43 -14.91
C ARG A 26 -0.61 -12.07 -14.30
N HIS A 27 -1.54 -11.10 -14.35
CA HIS A 27 -1.33 -9.78 -13.73
C HIS A 27 -1.31 -9.81 -12.19
N VAL A 28 -1.96 -10.79 -11.54
CA VAL A 28 -1.79 -11.05 -10.10
C VAL A 28 -0.42 -11.66 -9.86
N ARG A 29 -0.02 -12.68 -10.64
CA ARG A 29 1.30 -13.31 -10.53
C ARG A 29 2.44 -12.30 -10.66
N ASN A 30 2.35 -11.40 -11.63
CA ASN A 30 3.33 -10.32 -11.80
C ASN A 30 3.44 -9.44 -10.54
N ARG A 31 2.35 -9.18 -9.81
CA ARG A 31 2.38 -8.46 -8.53
C ARG A 31 3.06 -9.28 -7.43
N LEU A 32 2.80 -10.59 -7.36
CA LEU A 32 3.48 -11.49 -6.42
C LEU A 32 5.00 -11.55 -6.69
N ASP A 33 5.40 -11.64 -7.95
CA ASP A 33 6.81 -11.65 -8.36
C ASP A 33 7.49 -10.31 -8.02
N THR A 34 6.83 -9.18 -8.31
CA THR A 34 7.32 -7.85 -7.90
C THR A 34 7.48 -7.73 -6.39
N ALA A 35 6.51 -8.22 -5.61
CA ALA A 35 6.61 -8.23 -4.15
C ALA A 35 7.77 -9.09 -3.65
N SER A 36 7.99 -10.26 -4.26
CA SER A 36 9.08 -11.18 -3.92
C SER A 36 10.47 -10.57 -4.22
N ASN A 37 10.61 -9.92 -5.37
CA ASN A 37 11.82 -9.20 -5.75
C ASN A 37 12.08 -8.00 -4.83
N LEU A 38 11.03 -7.24 -4.50
CA LEU A 38 11.09 -6.11 -3.58
C LEU A 38 11.53 -6.56 -2.18
N PHE A 39 10.90 -7.60 -1.63
CA PHE A 39 11.27 -8.18 -0.34
C PHE A 39 12.73 -8.58 -0.35
N SER A 40 13.17 -9.36 -1.35
CA SER A 40 14.55 -9.81 -1.47
C SER A 40 15.57 -8.67 -1.55
N ARG A 41 15.20 -7.53 -2.16
CA ARG A 41 16.02 -6.32 -2.24
C ARG A 41 16.10 -5.60 -0.89
N LEU A 42 14.96 -5.48 -0.19
CA LEU A 42 14.89 -4.82 1.11
C LEU A 42 15.59 -5.65 2.20
N ALA A 43 15.31 -6.95 2.26
CA ALA A 43 15.97 -7.92 3.15
C ALA A 43 17.50 -7.84 3.04
N ARG A 44 18.05 -7.89 1.82
CA ARG A 44 19.50 -7.71 1.57
C ARG A 44 20.08 -6.37 2.05
N SER A 45 19.24 -5.35 2.17
CA SER A 45 19.66 -4.00 2.60
C SER A 45 19.61 -3.84 4.13
N HIS A 46 19.10 -4.84 4.85
CA HIS A 46 18.93 -4.84 6.30
C HIS A 46 19.61 -6.06 6.92
N ALA A 47 20.02 -5.96 8.18
CA ALA A 47 20.64 -7.07 8.90
C ALA A 47 19.62 -8.04 9.52
N ASP A 48 18.35 -7.62 9.58
CA ASP A 48 17.24 -8.33 10.20
C ASP A 48 16.02 -8.21 9.28
N ASP A 49 15.57 -9.33 8.73
CA ASP A 49 14.43 -9.39 7.80
C ASP A 49 13.09 -9.11 8.50
N SER A 50 13.03 -9.21 9.83
CA SER A 50 11.80 -8.95 10.61
C SER A 50 11.34 -7.48 10.55
N VAL A 51 12.19 -6.59 10.02
CA VAL A 51 11.84 -5.19 9.73
C VAL A 51 11.04 -5.03 8.44
N VAL A 52 10.90 -6.08 7.63
CA VAL A 52 10.11 -6.11 6.40
C VAL A 52 8.84 -6.92 6.64
N ARG A 53 7.68 -6.27 6.57
CA ARG A 53 6.37 -6.92 6.73
C ARG A 53 5.62 -6.90 5.42
N THR A 54 5.09 -8.04 5.01
CA THR A 54 4.24 -8.13 3.83
C THR A 54 2.79 -8.31 4.25
N ILE A 55 1.88 -7.60 3.57
CA ILE A 55 0.44 -7.74 3.74
C ILE A 55 -0.18 -7.96 2.36
N PHE A 56 -0.85 -9.10 2.18
CA PHE A 56 -1.61 -9.43 0.99
C PHE A 56 -3.06 -9.01 1.15
N PHE A 57 -3.57 -8.31 0.15
CA PHE A 57 -4.93 -7.81 0.11
C PHE A 57 -5.69 -8.45 -1.05
N ALA A 58 -6.73 -9.23 -0.75
CA ALA A 58 -7.56 -9.91 -1.75
C ALA A 58 -9.07 -9.77 -1.44
N ARG A 59 -9.97 -10.22 -2.32
CA ARG A 59 -11.42 -10.02 -2.12
C ARG A 59 -11.96 -10.84 -0.96
N SER A 60 -11.37 -12.00 -0.73
CA SER A 60 -11.63 -12.85 0.42
C SER A 60 -10.33 -13.25 1.10
N LYS A 61 -10.44 -13.64 2.37
CA LYS A 61 -9.29 -14.07 3.16
C LYS A 61 -8.65 -15.31 2.57
N ASP A 62 -9.46 -16.27 2.10
CA ASP A 62 -8.97 -17.50 1.47
C ASP A 62 -8.14 -17.21 0.21
N GLU A 63 -8.54 -16.22 -0.59
CA GLU A 63 -7.81 -15.80 -1.78
C GLU A 63 -6.45 -15.17 -1.38
N ALA A 64 -6.45 -14.29 -0.37
CA ALA A 64 -5.22 -13.69 0.15
C ALA A 64 -4.27 -14.74 0.75
N GLU A 65 -4.79 -15.74 1.45
CA GLU A 65 -4.03 -16.85 2.00
C GLU A 65 -3.42 -17.75 0.92
N LEU A 66 -4.12 -17.96 -0.20
CA LEU A 66 -3.53 -18.66 -1.33
C LEU A 66 -2.34 -17.86 -1.89
N TYR A 67 -2.52 -16.57 -2.16
CA TYR A 67 -1.46 -15.74 -2.72
C TYR A 67 -0.25 -15.64 -1.80
N ALA A 68 -0.48 -15.50 -0.49
CA ALA A 68 0.58 -15.54 0.52
C ALA A 68 1.38 -16.84 0.45
N ARG A 69 0.68 -18.00 0.44
CA ARG A 69 1.31 -19.33 0.33
C ARG A 69 2.16 -19.49 -0.93
N LEU A 70 1.74 -18.90 -2.05
CA LEU A 70 2.44 -19.05 -3.33
C LEU A 70 3.59 -18.06 -3.52
N SER A 71 3.56 -16.91 -2.84
CA SER A 71 4.58 -15.88 -2.94
C SER A 71 5.94 -16.27 -2.33
N SER A 72 6.02 -17.36 -1.57
CA SER A 72 7.20 -17.76 -0.79
C SER A 72 7.73 -16.66 0.17
N LEU A 73 6.92 -15.65 0.49
CA LEU A 73 7.28 -14.57 1.40
C LEU A 73 7.07 -14.98 2.87
N PRO A 74 8.04 -14.70 3.75
CA PRO A 74 7.95 -15.08 5.16
C PRO A 74 6.93 -14.22 5.92
N ASP A 75 6.26 -14.82 6.91
CA ASP A 75 5.36 -14.18 7.88
C ASP A 75 4.35 -13.18 7.28
N ALA A 76 3.88 -13.47 6.06
CA ALA A 76 2.99 -12.58 5.36
C ALA A 76 1.60 -12.56 6.03
N ARG A 77 1.14 -11.34 6.33
CA ARG A 77 -0.23 -11.12 6.78
C ARG A 77 -1.18 -11.11 5.58
N VAL A 78 -2.43 -11.43 5.85
CA VAL A 78 -3.50 -11.43 4.87
C VAL A 78 -4.65 -10.59 5.38
N GLU A 79 -5.23 -9.81 4.49
CA GLU A 79 -6.36 -8.94 4.77
C GLU A 79 -7.32 -9.02 3.59
N GLU A 80 -8.62 -8.98 3.89
CA GLU A 80 -9.61 -8.78 2.85
C GLU A 80 -9.59 -7.33 2.40
N CYS A 81 -9.87 -7.04 1.14
CA CYS A 81 -10.19 -5.71 0.68
C CYS A 81 -11.10 -5.73 -0.54
N ILE A 82 -11.97 -4.74 -0.62
CA ILE A 82 -12.92 -4.63 -1.74
C ILE A 82 -12.28 -3.90 -2.92
N ASN A 83 -11.45 -2.89 -2.61
CA ASN A 83 -10.79 -2.02 -3.59
C ASN A 83 -9.50 -1.42 -3.01
N ILE A 84 -8.79 -0.64 -3.83
CA ILE A 84 -7.55 0.04 -3.43
C ILE A 84 -7.77 1.02 -2.26
N GLU A 85 -8.91 1.71 -2.21
CA GLU A 85 -9.22 2.64 -1.12
C GLU A 85 -9.31 1.94 0.24
N ASP A 86 -9.99 0.79 0.29
CA ASP A 86 -10.09 -0.03 1.50
C ASP A 86 -8.73 -0.59 1.93
N MET A 87 -7.95 -1.12 0.98
CA MET A 87 -6.57 -1.55 1.24
C MET A 87 -5.77 -0.42 1.89
N VAL A 88 -5.84 0.79 1.33
CA VAL A 88 -5.10 1.92 1.89
C VAL A 88 -5.56 2.28 3.28
N LYS A 89 -6.88 2.32 3.55
CA LYS A 89 -7.37 2.59 4.92
C LYS A 89 -6.79 1.60 5.92
N LYS A 90 -6.75 0.32 5.58
CA LYS A 90 -6.18 -0.75 6.41
C LYS A 90 -4.67 -0.60 6.60
N VAL A 91 -3.94 -0.27 5.54
CA VAL A 91 -2.49 0.03 5.63
C VAL A 91 -2.23 1.23 6.54
N LEU A 92 -2.96 2.34 6.34
CA LEU A 92 -2.80 3.55 7.15
C LEU A 92 -3.13 3.32 8.62
N ALA A 93 -4.16 2.52 8.92
CA ALA A 93 -4.44 2.08 10.28
C ALA A 93 -3.29 1.23 10.86
N THR A 94 -2.81 0.24 10.09
CA THR A 94 -1.70 -0.65 10.50
C THR A 94 -0.43 0.10 10.85
N VAL A 95 -0.10 1.16 10.09
CA VAL A 95 1.11 1.96 10.35
C VAL A 95 0.93 2.98 11.47
N GLY A 96 -0.30 3.15 11.98
CA GLY A 96 -0.66 4.16 12.97
C GLY A 96 -0.65 5.57 12.39
N PHE A 97 -0.98 5.75 11.10
CA PHE A 97 -0.93 7.05 10.42
C PHE A 97 -1.82 8.10 11.09
N TYR A 98 -2.99 7.70 11.57
CA TYR A 98 -3.95 8.55 12.26
C TYR A 98 -3.68 8.66 13.77
N GLU A 99 -2.82 7.81 14.33
CA GLU A 99 -2.47 7.78 15.75
C GLU A 99 -1.34 8.77 16.05
N ARG A 100 -1.55 10.05 15.75
CA ARG A 100 -0.65 11.09 16.25
C ARG A 100 -0.80 11.17 17.77
N ARG A 101 0.18 10.64 18.49
CA ARG A 101 0.20 10.72 19.96
C ARG A 101 0.27 12.18 20.36
N LYS A 102 -0.71 12.67 21.12
CA LYS A 102 -0.62 13.96 21.82
C LYS A 102 0.03 13.72 23.18
N ASP A 103 0.93 14.60 23.61
CA ASP A 103 1.42 14.57 24.99
C ASP A 103 0.29 14.94 25.97
N LYS A 104 0.58 14.89 27.28
CA LYS A 104 -0.36 15.31 28.33
C LYS A 104 -0.80 16.77 28.21
N ALA A 105 -0.11 17.58 27.40
CA ALA A 105 -0.43 18.98 27.12
C ALA A 105 -1.14 19.17 25.77
N GLY A 106 -1.53 18.09 25.08
CA GLY A 106 -2.23 18.14 23.80
C GLY A 106 -1.34 18.44 22.58
N LYS A 107 -0.02 18.52 22.76
CA LYS A 107 0.94 18.78 21.67
C LYS A 107 1.22 17.49 20.92
N GLU A 108 1.15 17.53 19.59
CA GLU A 108 1.53 16.39 18.76
C GLU A 108 2.98 15.99 19.04
N MET A 109 3.16 14.79 19.58
CA MET A 109 4.44 14.13 19.68
C MET A 109 4.67 13.33 18.40
N LEU A 110 5.58 13.83 17.56
CA LEU A 110 6.24 12.98 16.57
C LEU A 110 7.00 11.90 17.35
N ASN A 111 6.50 10.66 17.34
CA ASN A 111 7.30 9.54 17.83
C ASN A 111 8.32 9.19 16.72
N ILE A 112 9.40 9.97 16.65
CA ILE A 112 10.47 9.89 15.64
C ILE A 112 11.19 8.51 15.67
N SER A 113 10.97 7.71 16.73
CA SER A 113 11.71 6.48 16.98
C SER A 113 11.58 5.40 15.88
N THR A 114 10.51 5.42 15.06
CA THR A 114 10.35 4.47 13.95
C THR A 114 9.72 5.11 12.72
N SER A 115 10.55 5.59 11.79
CA SER A 115 10.12 5.91 10.43
C SER A 115 9.66 4.65 9.70
N LYS A 116 8.56 4.78 8.96
CA LYS A 116 7.93 3.69 8.20
C LYS A 116 7.96 4.01 6.71
N ARG A 117 8.35 3.01 5.92
CA ARG A 117 8.27 3.04 4.45
C ARG A 117 7.21 2.05 4.01
N VAL A 118 6.27 2.51 3.21
CA VAL A 118 5.16 1.71 2.71
C VAL A 118 5.29 1.62 1.19
N TYR A 119 5.42 0.40 0.69
CA TYR A 119 5.53 0.09 -0.73
C TYR A 119 4.24 -0.56 -1.19
N PHE A 120 3.51 0.12 -2.07
CA PHE A 120 2.31 -0.42 -2.70
C PHE A 120 2.70 -1.17 -3.98
N VAL A 121 2.50 -2.48 -3.99
CA VAL A 121 2.71 -3.33 -5.16
C VAL A 121 1.38 -3.48 -5.88
N LEU A 122 1.21 -2.71 -6.96
CA LEU A 122 -0.01 -2.64 -7.76
C LEU A 122 0.33 -2.80 -9.25
N SER A 123 -0.67 -3.02 -10.10
CA SER A 123 -0.49 -2.95 -11.54
C SER A 123 -0.02 -1.55 -11.97
N ASN A 124 0.75 -1.48 -13.06
CA ASN A 124 1.31 -0.25 -13.63
C ASN A 124 0.28 0.87 -13.90
N TRP A 125 -1.00 0.55 -14.10
CA TRP A 125 -2.07 1.54 -14.29
C TRP A 125 -2.73 2.00 -12.98
N GLN A 126 -2.49 1.32 -11.85
CA GLN A 126 -3.19 1.55 -10.57
C GLN A 126 -2.56 2.64 -9.71
N TRP A 127 -1.40 3.19 -10.10
CA TRP A 127 -0.72 4.24 -9.33
C TRP A 127 -1.60 5.49 -9.13
N GLN A 128 -2.47 5.81 -10.09
CA GLN A 128 -3.36 6.97 -10.04
C GLN A 128 -4.29 6.96 -8.81
N TYR A 129 -4.64 5.78 -8.29
CA TYR A 129 -5.51 5.66 -7.13
C TYR A 129 -4.80 6.00 -5.82
N ILE A 130 -3.47 5.83 -5.77
CA ILE A 130 -2.60 6.12 -4.62
C ILE A 130 -1.77 7.40 -4.78
N GLU A 131 -1.89 8.11 -5.91
CA GLU A 131 -1.12 9.33 -6.19
C GLU A 131 -1.13 10.35 -5.03
N PRO A 132 -2.27 10.63 -4.34
CA PRO A 132 -2.28 11.57 -3.23
C PRO A 132 -1.31 11.19 -2.09
N LEU A 133 -1.12 9.90 -1.82
CA LEU A 133 -0.17 9.41 -0.82
C LEU A 133 1.28 9.57 -1.26
N LEU A 134 1.57 9.31 -2.54
CA LEU A 134 2.92 9.41 -3.10
C LEU A 134 3.45 10.85 -3.02
N ARG A 135 2.55 11.84 -3.05
CA ARG A 135 2.86 13.27 -2.94
C ARG A 135 3.00 13.76 -1.49
N LEU A 136 2.66 12.94 -0.51
CA LEU A 136 2.69 13.32 0.90
C LEU A 136 4.14 13.51 1.38
N LYS A 137 4.48 14.72 1.81
CA LYS A 137 5.80 15.04 2.38
C LYS A 137 5.76 14.93 3.90
N ASP A 138 5.77 13.71 4.41
CA ASP A 138 5.83 13.41 5.84
C ASP A 138 7.19 12.80 6.21
N GLN A 139 7.73 13.18 7.36
CA GLN A 139 9.05 12.71 7.81
C GLN A 139 8.99 11.32 8.47
N GLN A 140 7.84 10.94 9.02
CA GLN A 140 7.60 9.67 9.69
C GLN A 140 7.13 8.60 8.70
N PHE A 141 6.32 8.99 7.71
CA PHE A 141 5.75 8.08 6.72
C PHE A 141 6.19 8.43 5.29
N ARG A 142 6.79 7.47 4.59
CA ARG A 142 7.06 7.57 3.16
C ARG A 142 6.33 6.47 2.39
N PHE A 143 5.65 6.88 1.32
CA PHE A 143 4.87 5.98 0.47
C PHE A 143 5.54 5.85 -0.91
N PHE A 144 5.57 4.63 -1.42
CA PHE A 144 6.19 4.26 -2.69
C PHE A 144 5.24 3.43 -3.52
N PHE A 145 5.38 3.54 -4.84
CA PHE A 145 4.69 2.71 -5.81
C PHE A 145 5.69 1.76 -6.46
N GLU A 146 5.36 0.47 -6.46
CA GLU A 146 6.14 -0.58 -7.10
C GLU A 146 5.24 -1.25 -8.15
N GLY A 147 5.40 -0.80 -9.40
CA GLY A 147 4.52 -1.17 -10.49
C GLY A 147 4.82 -2.57 -11.03
N ALA A 148 3.81 -3.44 -11.03
CA ALA A 148 3.83 -4.71 -11.75
C ALA A 148 3.23 -4.55 -13.14
N LEU A 149 3.79 -5.26 -14.11
CA LEU A 149 3.29 -5.22 -15.48
C LEU A 149 1.88 -5.85 -15.56
N ASP A 150 0.95 -5.15 -16.20
CA ASP A 150 -0.38 -5.65 -16.56
C ASP A 150 -0.52 -5.56 -18.08
N GLU A 151 -0.48 -6.72 -18.76
CA GLU A 151 -0.49 -6.83 -20.23
C GLU A 151 -1.89 -7.09 -20.78
N ARG A 152 -2.92 -7.07 -19.94
CA ARG A 152 -4.30 -7.29 -20.37
C ARG A 152 -4.77 -6.20 -21.33
N GLY A 153 -5.77 -6.54 -22.14
CA GLY A 153 -6.42 -5.58 -23.02
C GLY A 153 -7.09 -4.45 -22.24
N VAL A 154 -7.26 -3.30 -22.91
CA VAL A 154 -7.88 -2.10 -22.31
C VAL A 154 -9.25 -2.41 -21.70
N GLU A 155 -10.06 -3.24 -22.36
CA GLU A 155 -11.42 -3.58 -21.90
C GLU A 155 -11.44 -4.33 -20.56
N GLU A 156 -10.51 -5.26 -20.36
CA GLU A 156 -10.37 -6.00 -19.10
C GLU A 156 -9.88 -5.07 -17.97
N ILE A 157 -8.95 -4.18 -18.27
CA ILE A 157 -8.47 -3.17 -17.33
C ILE A 157 -9.61 -2.20 -16.96
N GLU A 158 -10.44 -1.79 -17.92
CA GLU A 158 -11.59 -0.94 -17.67
C GLU A 158 -12.65 -1.61 -16.79
N ALA A 159 -12.83 -2.93 -16.90
CA ALA A 159 -13.69 -3.67 -15.98
C ALA A 159 -13.18 -3.58 -14.54
N ASP A 160 -11.87 -3.72 -14.33
CA ASP A 160 -11.26 -3.54 -13.01
C ASP A 160 -11.38 -2.11 -12.50
N ARG A 161 -11.09 -1.12 -13.37
CA ARG A 161 -11.15 0.32 -13.03
C ARG A 161 -12.50 0.74 -12.46
N ARG A 162 -13.61 0.17 -12.95
CA ARG A 162 -14.97 0.48 -12.49
C ARG A 162 -15.23 0.08 -11.03
N MET A 163 -14.39 -0.79 -10.47
CA MET A 163 -14.48 -1.22 -9.07
C MET A 163 -13.61 -0.38 -8.14
N GLU A 164 -12.75 0.47 -8.70
CA GLU A 164 -11.75 1.24 -7.95
C GLU A 164 -12.19 2.68 -7.72
N SER A 165 -11.78 3.22 -6.57
CA SER A 165 -11.98 4.63 -6.19
C SER A 165 -10.64 5.29 -5.87
N VAL A 166 -10.49 6.56 -6.29
CA VAL A 166 -9.32 7.36 -5.92
C VAL A 166 -9.37 7.66 -4.44
N ILE A 167 -8.24 7.50 -3.76
CA ILE A 167 -8.14 7.71 -2.32
C ILE A 167 -8.33 9.19 -2.00
N LYS A 168 -9.20 9.44 -1.03
CA LYS A 168 -9.36 10.76 -0.41
C LYS A 168 -8.66 10.76 0.93
N LEU A 169 -7.57 11.51 1.03
CA LEU A 169 -6.91 11.74 2.31
C LEU A 169 -7.80 12.68 3.14
N LYS A 170 -8.38 12.18 4.22
CA LYS A 170 -8.90 13.01 5.30
C LYS A 170 -7.70 13.57 6.06
N VAL A 171 -7.05 14.55 5.46
CA VAL A 171 -6.05 15.34 6.16
C VAL A 171 -6.85 16.28 7.05
N GLU A 172 -6.87 16.05 8.36
CA GLU A 172 -7.36 17.08 9.29
C GLU A 172 -6.61 18.38 8.97
N ASN A 173 -7.37 19.47 8.80
CA ASN A 173 -6.93 20.74 8.20
C ASN A 173 -5.64 21.36 8.79
N SER A 174 -5.11 20.84 9.90
CA SER A 174 -3.86 21.31 10.51
C SER A 174 -2.62 21.15 9.61
N ILE A 175 -2.58 20.18 8.69
CA ILE A 175 -1.48 20.05 7.73
C ILE A 175 -1.69 20.98 6.54
N VAL A 176 -2.93 21.14 6.06
CA VAL A 176 -3.25 22.05 4.95
C VAL A 176 -2.97 23.50 5.36
N ASP A 177 -3.29 23.88 6.60
CA ASP A 177 -3.00 25.20 7.15
C ASP A 177 -1.48 25.44 7.31
N ARG A 178 -0.70 24.40 7.62
CA ARG A 178 0.78 24.49 7.59
C ARG A 178 1.35 24.58 6.17
N PHE A 179 0.79 23.85 5.21
CA PHE A 179 1.21 23.92 3.80
C PHE A 179 0.90 25.28 3.17
N MET A 180 -0.28 25.84 3.44
CA MET A 180 -0.66 27.18 3.00
C MET A 180 0.10 28.28 3.74
N GLY A 181 0.43 28.08 5.02
CA GLY A 181 1.27 28.99 5.80
C GLY A 181 2.71 29.08 5.30
N ILE A 182 3.31 27.96 4.90
CA ILE A 182 4.69 27.92 4.35
C ILE A 182 4.73 28.53 2.93
N LEU A 183 3.72 28.28 2.09
CA LEU A 183 3.62 28.94 0.78
C LEU A 183 3.41 30.45 0.89
N ALA A 184 2.68 30.91 1.91
CA ALA A 184 2.46 32.34 2.14
C ALA A 184 3.69 33.06 2.73
N SER A 185 4.57 32.36 3.45
CA SER A 185 5.83 32.95 3.96
C SER A 185 6.91 33.04 2.89
N ASP A 186 6.97 32.10 1.94
CA ASP A 186 7.98 32.09 0.88
C ASP A 186 7.69 33.07 -0.27
N LEU A 187 6.46 33.62 -0.34
CA LEU A 187 6.09 34.67 -1.30
C LEU A 187 6.30 36.09 -0.76
N LYS A 188 6.81 36.24 0.47
CA LYS A 188 7.11 37.54 1.11
C LYS A 188 8.60 37.77 1.40
N GLY A 189 9.48 36.94 0.84
CA GLY A 189 10.95 37.08 0.93
C GLY A 189 11.54 37.61 -0.37
#